data_AF-A0A937W8K2-F1
#
_entry.id   AF-A0A937W8K2-F1
#
_cell.length_a   1.000
_cell.length_b   1.000
_cell.length_c   1.000
_cell.angle_alpha   90.00
_cell.angle_beta   90.00
_cell.angle_gamma   90.00
#
_symmetry.space_group_name_H-M   'P 1'
#
loop_
_entity.id
_entity.type
_entity.pdbx_description
1 polymer ?
#
loop_
_entity_poly.entity_id
_entity_poly.type
_entity_poly.pdbx_seq_one_letter_code
_entity_poly.pdbx_strand_id
1 'polypeptide(L)' 'MGGGLHGGRVVGEQVRVEHTTLLQNRDYPVLNEYRALLGGIFLRLYGLSARQLHQVFAGVPAHDVGLV' A
#
# COMPACT_ATOMS: atom_id res chain seq x y z
N MET A 1 9.33 12.50 -23.96
CA MET A 1 8.82 13.05 -22.68
C MET A 1 9.29 12.13 -21.56
N GLY A 2 10.10 12.59 -20.58
CA GLY A 2 10.27 11.89 -19.30
C GLY A 2 11.61 11.19 -18.97
N GLY A 3 12.73 11.51 -19.62
CA GLY A 3 14.02 10.80 -19.39
C GLY A 3 14.83 11.19 -18.14
N GLY A 4 14.28 11.99 -17.21
CA GLY A 4 15.05 12.62 -16.13
C GLY A 4 14.67 12.21 -14.70
N LEU A 5 13.66 11.35 -14.52
CA LEU A 5 13.28 10.88 -13.19
C LEU A 5 14.16 9.67 -12.83
N HIS A 6 15.01 9.84 -11.81
CA HIS A 6 15.61 8.70 -11.13
C HIS A 6 14.46 7.92 -10.48
N GLY A 7 14.06 6.81 -11.10
CA GLY A 7 12.92 6.02 -10.66
C GLY A 7 13.06 5.62 -9.19
N GLY A 8 12.06 5.94 -8.38
CA GLY A 8 11.98 5.48 -7.00
C GLY A 8 11.67 3.99 -6.90
N ARG A 9 11.79 3.43 -5.69
CA ARG A 9 11.42 2.05 -5.41
C ARG A 9 9.89 1.89 -5.39
N VAL A 10 9.37 0.97 -6.22
CA VAL A 10 7.98 0.51 -6.13
C VAL A 10 7.89 -0.56 -5.04
N VAL A 11 6.89 -0.47 -4.18
CA VAL A 11 6.66 -1.40 -3.06
C VAL A 11 5.19 -1.78 -2.98
N GLY A 12 4.90 -2.85 -2.24
CA GLY A 12 3.56 -3.44 -2.12
C GLY A 12 3.29 -4.50 -3.19
N GLU A 13 2.15 -5.16 -3.06
CA GLU A 13 1.71 -6.21 -3.97
C GLU A 13 1.64 -5.68 -5.41
N GLN A 14 2.14 -6.48 -6.36
CA GLN A 14 2.08 -6.19 -7.78
C GLN A 14 1.38 -7.34 -8.49
N VAL A 15 0.49 -7.02 -9.43
CA VAL A 15 -0.17 -8.00 -10.27
C VAL A 15 0.17 -7.75 -11.73
N ARG A 16 0.33 -8.82 -12.51
CA ARG A 16 0.55 -8.71 -13.95
C ARG A 16 -0.69 -8.14 -14.64
N VAL A 17 -0.50 -7.26 -15.64
CA VAL A 17 -1.58 -6.61 -16.38
C VAL A 17 -2.11 -7.54 -17.47
N GLU A 18 -3.16 -8.28 -17.08
CA GLU A 18 -3.84 -9.41 -17.70
C GLU A 18 -5.25 -9.12 -18.22
N HIS A 19 -5.70 -9.68 -19.35
CA HIS A 19 -7.15 -9.77 -19.60
C HIS A 19 -7.90 -10.45 -18.42
N THR A 20 -7.25 -11.43 -17.78
CA THR A 20 -7.81 -12.17 -16.63
C THR A 20 -7.71 -11.42 -15.30
N THR A 21 -6.86 -10.40 -15.19
CA THR A 21 -6.64 -9.64 -13.95
C THR A 21 -7.32 -8.27 -13.96
N LEU A 22 -7.84 -7.85 -15.12
CA LEU A 22 -8.57 -6.60 -15.29
C LEU A 22 -10.09 -6.81 -15.17
N LEU A 23 -10.76 -5.90 -14.46
CA LEU A 23 -12.21 -5.83 -14.48
C LEU A 23 -12.66 -5.27 -15.84
N GLN A 24 -13.40 -6.09 -16.59
CA GLN A 24 -13.89 -5.76 -17.94
C GLN A 24 -12.79 -5.32 -18.92
N ASN A 25 -11.59 -5.90 -18.81
CA ASN A 25 -10.41 -5.53 -19.61
C ASN A 25 -10.03 -4.04 -19.52
N ARG A 26 -10.43 -3.33 -18.46
CA ARG A 26 -10.21 -1.89 -18.32
C ARG A 26 -9.61 -1.50 -16.98
N ASP A 27 -10.21 -1.98 -15.89
CA ASP A 27 -9.89 -1.47 -14.56
C ASP A 27 -8.95 -2.42 -13.81
N TYR A 28 -7.92 -1.84 -13.20
CA TYR A 28 -6.99 -2.57 -12.35
C TYR A 28 -7.67 -3.01 -11.04
N PRO A 29 -7.26 -4.15 -10.46
CA PRO A 29 -7.74 -4.52 -9.14
C PRO A 29 -7.18 -3.54 -8.09
N VAL A 30 -7.98 -3.27 -7.07
CA VAL A 30 -7.52 -2.51 -5.91
C VAL A 30 -6.76 -3.46 -4.99
N LEU A 31 -5.43 -3.34 -4.98
CA LEU A 31 -4.54 -4.16 -4.14
C LEU A 31 -4.27 -3.55 -2.76
N ASN A 32 -4.77 -2.33 -2.54
CA ASN A 32 -4.43 -1.54 -1.37
C ASN A 32 -5.63 -1.44 -0.42
N GLU A 33 -5.46 -1.93 0.81
CA GLU A 33 -6.31 -1.53 1.93
C GLU A 33 -5.70 -0.27 2.57
N TYR A 34 -6.40 0.85 2.49
CA TYR A 34 -5.86 2.16 2.87
C TYR A 34 -5.49 2.28 4.35
N ARG A 35 -6.29 1.69 5.24
CA ARG A 35 -6.04 1.74 6.69
C ARG A 35 -4.82 0.90 7.06
N ALA A 36 -4.64 -0.24 6.41
CA ALA A 36 -3.45 -1.08 6.56
C ALA A 36 -2.20 -0.34 6.10
N LEU A 37 -2.23 0.30 4.93
CA LEU A 37 -1.10 1.08 4.40
C LEU A 37 -0.76 2.28 5.29
N LEU A 38 -1.75 3.09 5.65
CA LEU A 38 -1.56 4.24 6.54
C LEU A 38 -1.07 3.79 7.92
N GLY A 39 -1.59 2.67 8.43
CA GLY A 39 -1.13 2.06 9.67
C GLY A 39 0.37 1.68 9.63
N GLY A 40 0.84 1.11 8.52
CA GLY A 40 2.26 0.78 8.33
C GLY A 40 3.15 2.03 8.30
N ILE A 41 2.71 3.09 7.62
CA ILE A 41 3.40 4.38 7.60
C ILE A 41 3.45 5.00 9.00
N PHE A 42 2.34 4.99 9.74
CA PHE A 42 2.26 5.58 11.09
C PHE A 42 3.04 4.79 12.13
N LEU A 43 3.13 3.47 11.99
CA LEU A 43 4.03 2.64 12.80
C LEU A 43 5.47 3.16 12.70
N ARG A 44 5.92 3.49 11.48
CA ARG A 44 7.30 3.96 11.23
C ARG A 44 7.52 5.43 11.58
N LEU A 45 6.65 6.32 11.12
CA LEU A 45 6.80 7.77 11.35
C LEU A 45 6.72 8.16 12.82
N TYR A 46 5.83 7.49 13.58
CA TYR A 46 5.49 7.90 14.93
C TYR A 46 5.82 6.84 15.99
N GLY A 47 6.38 5.69 15.60
CA GLY A 47 6.70 4.60 16.53
C GLY A 47 5.47 3.98 17.19
N LEU A 48 4.30 4.02 16.54
CA LEU A 48 3.07 3.49 17.13
C LEU A 48 3.12 1.96 17.23
N SER A 49 2.71 1.44 18.39
CA SER A 49 2.48 0.01 18.59
C SER A 49 1.22 -0.47 17.86
N ALA A 50 1.15 -1.78 17.60
CA ALA A 50 -0.06 -2.41 17.05
C ALA A 50 -1.33 -2.11 17.88
N ARG A 51 -1.21 -2.00 19.21
CA ARG A 51 -2.32 -1.64 20.09
C ARG A 51 -2.83 -0.23 19.84
N GLN A 52 -1.94 0.74 19.66
CA GLN A 52 -2.30 2.13 19.37
C GLN A 52 -2.90 2.25 17.96
N LEU A 53 -2.35 1.54 16.98
CA LEU A 53 -2.91 1.51 15.63
C LEU A 53 -4.32 0.92 15.62
N HIS A 54 -4.58 -0.11 16.41
CA HIS A 54 -5.93 -0.68 16.53
C HIS A 54 -6.97 0.30 17.11
N GLN A 55 -6.55 1.29 17.89
CA GLN A 55 -7.47 2.33 18.39
C GLN A 55 -7.93 3.28 17.28
N VAL A 56 -7.13 3.48 16.23
CA VAL A 56 -7.42 4.37 15.10
C VAL A 56 -8.04 3.58 13.93
N PHE A 57 -7.49 2.40 13.65
CA PHE A 57 -7.85 1.51 12.55
C PHE A 57 -8.36 0.16 13.09
N ALA A 58 -9.50 0.21 13.78
CA ALA A 58 -10.08 -0.97 14.43
C ALA A 58 -10.27 -2.13 13.44
N GLY A 59 -9.81 -3.33 13.86
CA GLY A 59 -9.94 -4.56 13.07
C GLY A 59 -9.06 -4.64 11.82
N VAL A 60 -8.18 -3.67 11.57
CA VAL A 60 -7.27 -3.69 10.41
C VAL A 60 -5.81 -3.77 10.86
N PRO A 61 -5.11 -4.87 10.57
CA PRO A 61 -3.68 -4.95 10.84
C PRO A 61 -2.91 -4.01 9.90
N ALA A 62 -1.91 -3.32 10.45
CA ALA A 62 -1.01 -2.49 9.67
C ALA A 62 -0.20 -3.33 8.68
N HIS A 63 -0.02 -2.82 7.46
CA HIS A 63 0.81 -3.43 6.43
C HIS A 63 2.02 -2.52 6.16
N ASP A 64 3.17 -2.90 6.69
CA ASP A 64 4.43 -2.19 6.46
C ASP A 64 5.08 -2.65 5.14
N VAL A 65 5.07 -1.77 4.15
CA VAL A 65 5.71 -1.98 2.84
C VAL A 65 7.12 -1.38 2.76
N GLY A 66 7.65 -0.85 3.85
CA GLY A 66 9.01 -0.33 3.92
C GLY A 66 9.16 1.11 3.42
N LEU A 67 8.09 1.91 3.47
CA LEU A 67 8.12 3.35 3.18
C LEU A 67 8.49 4.13 4.45
N VAL A 68 8.96 5.38 4.28
CA VAL A 68 9.54 6.28 5.32
C VAL A 68 11.02 6.04 5.54
#